data_AF-A0A059LDU5-F1
#
_entry.id   AF-A0A059LDU5-F1
#
_cell.length_a   1.000
_cell.length_b   1.000
_cell.length_c   1.000
_cell.angle_alpha   90.00
_cell.angle_beta   90.00
_cell.angle_gamma   90.00
#
_symmetry.space_group_name_H-M   'P 1'
#
loop_
_entity.id
_entity.type
_entity.pdbx_description
1 polymer ?
#
loop_
_entity_poly.entity_id
_entity_poly.type
_entity_poly.pdbx_seq_one_letter_code
_entity_poly.pdbx_strand_id
1 'polypeptide(L)'
;VVEAAELVFKHVPVLTSHKLREHLERTLSGEAAAAVAAAPEASLRAALLGSERVARVQERLVYKHTGNQQGDALRAIILSILKDRPSFRKTEVAALAKEQGVQFTDGLLSKAIKDLCVSRGSLWALKG
;
A
#
# COMPACT_ATOMS: atom_id res chain seq x y z
N VAL A 1 -10.10 13.11 6.27
CA VAL A 1 -8.89 12.88 5.42
C VAL A 1 -8.49 11.42 5.34
N VAL A 2 -8.29 10.71 6.47
CA VAL A 2 -7.92 9.28 6.47
C VAL A 2 -8.96 8.43 5.73
N GLU A 3 -10.26 8.57 6.05
CA GLU A 3 -11.34 7.85 5.36
C GLU A 3 -11.38 8.12 3.84
N ALA A 4 -11.18 9.38 3.44
CA ALA A 4 -11.09 9.75 2.03
C ALA A 4 -9.87 9.12 1.36
N ALA A 5 -8.74 9.06 2.06
CA ALA A 5 -7.53 8.39 1.56
C ALA A 5 -7.75 6.88 1.42
N GLU A 6 -8.52 6.24 2.30
CA GLU A 6 -8.89 4.83 2.15
C GLU A 6 -9.69 4.57 0.88
N LEU A 7 -10.63 5.47 0.54
CA LEU A 7 -11.36 5.36 -0.72
C LEU A 7 -10.41 5.43 -1.92
N VAL A 8 -9.44 6.34 -1.90
CA VAL A 8 -8.40 6.39 -2.94
C VAL A 8 -7.59 5.09 -2.97
N PHE A 9 -7.16 4.59 -1.81
CA PHE A 9 -6.33 3.39 -1.70
C PHE A 9 -7.04 2.09 -2.10
N LYS A 10 -8.37 2.03 -2.01
CA LYS A 10 -9.15 0.89 -2.54
C LYS A 10 -8.96 0.74 -4.05
N HIS A 11 -8.72 1.83 -4.77
CA HIS A 11 -8.47 1.83 -6.21
C HIS A 11 -6.98 1.84 -6.56
N VAL A 12 -6.18 2.61 -5.81
CA VAL A 12 -4.74 2.76 -6.06
C VAL A 12 -3.97 2.48 -4.77
N PRO A 13 -3.63 1.21 -4.48
CA PRO A 13 -3.12 0.78 -3.17
C PRO A 13 -1.68 1.25 -2.88
N VAL A 14 -0.99 1.81 -3.86
CA VAL A 14 0.39 2.29 -3.75
C VAL A 14 0.51 3.64 -4.44
N LEU A 15 0.89 4.68 -3.69
CA LEU A 15 0.97 6.06 -4.16
C LEU A 15 2.13 6.82 -3.51
N THR A 16 2.58 7.91 -4.12
CA THR A 16 3.37 8.94 -3.42
C THR A 16 2.46 9.86 -2.62
N SER A 17 3.00 10.57 -1.64
CA SER A 17 2.26 11.64 -0.92
C SER A 17 1.67 12.67 -1.89
N HIS A 18 2.45 13.06 -2.91
CA HIS A 18 2.02 13.99 -3.95
C HIS A 18 0.81 13.47 -4.73
N LYS A 19 0.87 12.23 -5.23
CA LYS A 19 -0.24 11.65 -5.99
C LYS A 19 -1.47 11.43 -5.12
N LEU A 20 -1.29 11.05 -3.86
CA LEU A 20 -2.41 10.95 -2.93
C LEU A 20 -3.09 12.31 -2.72
N ARG A 21 -2.32 13.40 -2.55
CA ARG A 21 -2.90 14.76 -2.48
C ARG A 21 -3.69 15.09 -3.74
N GLU A 22 -3.12 14.89 -4.93
CA GLU A 22 -3.83 15.11 -6.20
C GLU A 22 -5.17 14.35 -6.26
N HIS A 23 -5.20 13.09 -5.79
CA HIS A 23 -6.43 12.31 -5.74
C HIS A 23 -7.43 12.87 -4.73
N LEU A 24 -6.97 13.22 -3.53
CA LEU A 24 -7.83 13.76 -2.48
C LEU A 24 -8.45 15.11 -2.87
N GLU A 25 -7.69 15.99 -3.51
CA GLU A 25 -8.20 17.28 -4.01
C GLU A 25 -9.26 17.11 -5.11
N ARG A 26 -9.19 16.03 -5.91
CA ARG A 26 -10.20 15.72 -6.93
C ARG A 26 -11.43 15.00 -6.35
N THR A 27 -11.25 14.21 -5.30
CA THR A 27 -12.32 13.42 -4.68
C THR A 27 -13.13 14.23 -3.67
N LEU A 28 -12.47 15.15 -2.97
CA LEU A 28 -13.11 16.01 -1.98
C LEU A 28 -13.63 17.30 -2.63
N SER A 29 -14.61 17.93 -2.01
CA SER A 29 -15.16 19.22 -2.45
C SER A 29 -15.24 20.21 -1.27
N GLY A 30 -15.38 21.50 -1.59
CA GLY A 30 -15.56 22.56 -0.61
C GLY A 30 -14.39 22.69 0.39
N GLU A 31 -14.72 22.91 1.65
CA GLU A 31 -13.75 23.13 2.73
C GLU A 31 -12.79 21.95 2.94
N ALA A 32 -13.25 20.72 2.69
CA ALA A 32 -12.42 19.53 2.83
C ALA A 32 -11.30 19.46 1.78
N ALA A 33 -11.59 19.87 0.54
CA ALA A 33 -10.58 19.97 -0.52
C ALA A 33 -9.58 21.10 -0.21
N ALA A 34 -10.08 22.26 0.24
CA ALA A 34 -9.24 23.39 0.64
C ALA A 34 -8.30 23.03 1.80
N ALA A 35 -8.80 22.29 2.80
CA ALA A 35 -8.00 21.82 3.93
C ALA A 35 -6.89 20.86 3.51
N VAL A 36 -7.15 19.95 2.55
CA VAL A 36 -6.12 19.04 2.03
C VAL A 36 -5.05 19.79 1.21
N ALA A 37 -5.48 20.75 0.39
CA ALA A 37 -4.57 21.58 -0.40
C ALA A 37 -3.67 22.46 0.47
N ALA A 38 -4.23 23.04 1.56
CA ALA A 38 -3.50 23.88 2.50
C ALA A 38 -2.63 23.07 3.49
N ALA A 39 -2.91 21.79 3.71
CA ALA A 39 -2.19 20.97 4.67
C ALA A 39 -0.74 20.70 4.22
N PRO A 40 0.28 20.94 5.08
CA PRO A 40 1.66 20.53 4.80
C PRO A 40 1.74 19.02 4.52
N GLU A 41 2.60 18.64 3.59
CA GLU A 41 2.72 17.23 3.17
C GLU A 41 3.14 16.33 4.35
N ALA A 42 4.03 16.84 5.20
CA ALA A 42 4.46 16.15 6.41
C ALA A 42 3.29 15.84 7.35
N SER A 43 2.34 16.77 7.52
CA SER A 43 1.16 16.59 8.36
C SER A 43 0.19 15.57 7.78
N LEU A 44 -0.07 15.64 6.47
CA LEU A 44 -0.90 14.66 5.77
C LEU A 44 -0.31 13.25 5.91
N ARG A 45 1.00 13.12 5.69
CA ARG A 45 1.73 11.85 5.84
C ARG A 45 1.68 11.35 7.29
N ALA A 46 1.89 12.21 8.27
CA ALA A 46 1.85 11.83 9.69
C ALA A 46 0.47 11.30 10.09
N ALA A 47 -0.62 11.97 9.66
CA ALA A 47 -1.99 11.52 9.92
C ALA A 47 -2.28 10.14 9.30
N LEU A 48 -1.78 9.89 8.08
CA LEU A 48 -1.97 8.61 7.40
C LEU A 48 -1.17 7.48 8.07
N LEU A 49 0.09 7.73 8.43
CA LEU A 49 0.92 6.73 9.10
C LEU A 49 0.42 6.43 10.53
N GLY A 50 -0.14 7.42 11.21
CA GLY A 50 -0.77 7.26 12.54
C GLY A 50 -2.07 6.44 12.53
N SER A 51 -2.71 6.24 11.37
CA SER A 51 -3.93 5.42 11.26
C SER A 51 -3.69 3.92 11.38
N GLU A 52 -2.43 3.48 11.39
CA GLU A 52 -2.01 2.08 11.28
C GLU A 52 -2.59 1.32 10.06
N ARG A 53 -3.19 2.02 9.09
CA ARG A 53 -3.71 1.42 7.86
C ARG A 53 -2.82 1.61 6.65
N VAL A 54 -1.93 2.60 6.72
CA VAL A 54 -0.95 2.91 5.68
C VAL A 54 0.45 2.62 6.23
N ALA A 55 1.31 2.05 5.39
CA ALA A 55 2.74 1.95 5.65
C ALA A 55 3.51 2.86 4.69
N ARG A 56 4.63 3.40 5.17
CA ARG A 56 5.66 3.92 4.28
C ARG A 56 6.64 2.80 3.97
N VAL A 57 6.86 2.55 2.69
CA VAL A 57 7.92 1.66 2.20
C VAL A 57 8.69 2.44 1.15
N GLN A 58 9.99 2.62 1.39
CA GLN A 58 10.83 3.54 0.61
C GLN A 58 10.20 4.96 0.62
N GLU A 59 9.81 5.47 -0.56
CA GLU A 59 9.13 6.76 -0.75
C GLU A 59 7.67 6.62 -1.21
N ARG A 60 7.03 5.50 -0.87
CA ARG A 60 5.65 5.21 -1.24
C ARG A 60 4.79 4.94 -0.01
N LEU A 61 3.55 5.40 -0.07
CA LEU A 61 2.48 5.10 0.86
C LEU A 61 1.73 3.88 0.32
N VAL A 62 1.61 2.85 1.17
CA VAL A 62 1.00 1.57 0.79
C VAL A 62 -0.13 1.24 1.74
N TYR A 63 -1.28 0.89 1.19
CA TYR A 63 -2.44 0.50 1.98
C TYR A 63 -2.38 -0.97 2.40
N LYS A 64 -2.38 -1.19 3.72
CA LYS A 64 -2.15 -2.51 4.31
C LYS A 64 -3.39 -3.39 4.33
N HIS A 65 -4.58 -2.81 4.50
CA HIS A 65 -5.80 -3.57 4.81
C HIS A 65 -6.77 -3.59 3.65
N THR A 66 -7.17 -4.78 3.23
CA THR A 66 -8.19 -5.01 2.20
C THR A 66 -9.53 -5.42 2.79
N GLY A 67 -9.56 -5.74 4.09
CA GLY A 67 -10.68 -6.42 4.73
C GLY A 67 -10.65 -7.94 4.55
N ASN A 68 -9.65 -8.48 3.85
CA ASN A 68 -9.38 -9.91 3.77
C ASN A 68 -8.13 -10.24 4.60
N GLN A 69 -8.31 -10.95 5.72
CA GLN A 69 -7.23 -11.27 6.65
C GLN A 69 -6.05 -12.02 6.01
N GLN A 70 -6.32 -12.99 5.13
CA GLN A 70 -5.26 -13.73 4.44
C GLN A 70 -4.51 -12.85 3.43
N GLY A 71 -5.24 -12.01 2.69
CA GLY A 71 -4.66 -11.03 1.78
C GLY A 71 -3.80 -10.01 2.52
N ASP A 72 -4.26 -9.56 3.68
CA ASP A 72 -3.58 -8.56 4.51
C ASP A 72 -2.31 -9.14 5.16
N ALA A 73 -2.34 -10.41 5.57
CA ALA A 73 -1.15 -11.14 6.01
C ALA A 73 -0.10 -11.26 4.89
N LEU A 74 -0.51 -11.62 3.67
CA LEU A 74 0.40 -11.66 2.51
C LEU A 74 0.98 -10.28 2.18
N ARG A 75 0.16 -9.22 2.25
CA ARG A 75 0.63 -7.84 2.07
C ARG A 75 1.65 -7.46 3.14
N ALA A 76 1.44 -7.83 4.40
CA ALA A 76 2.40 -7.58 5.46
C ALA A 76 3.78 -8.22 5.17
N ILE A 77 3.79 -9.45 4.68
CA ILE A 77 5.03 -10.15 4.27
C ILE A 77 5.71 -9.42 3.11
N ILE A 78 4.97 -9.08 2.05
CA ILE A 78 5.50 -8.36 0.89
C ILE A 78 6.12 -7.02 1.33
N LEU A 79 5.43 -6.27 2.18
CA LEU A 79 5.91 -5.00 2.71
C LEU A 79 7.13 -5.16 3.60
N SER A 80 7.23 -6.25 4.37
CA SER A 80 8.43 -6.55 5.14
C SER A 80 9.64 -6.72 4.23
N ILE A 81 9.52 -7.53 3.18
CA ILE A 81 10.63 -7.75 2.24
C ILE A 81 11.04 -6.44 1.55
N LEU A 82 10.06 -5.63 1.13
CA LEU A 82 10.30 -4.39 0.38
C LEU A 82 10.83 -3.23 1.24
N LYS A 83 10.72 -3.32 2.56
CA LYS A 83 11.40 -2.40 3.48
C LYS A 83 12.91 -2.59 3.46
N ASP A 84 13.35 -3.84 3.35
CA ASP A 84 14.78 -4.19 3.41
C ASP A 84 15.43 -4.19 2.02
N ARG A 85 14.66 -4.50 0.97
CA ARG A 85 15.16 -4.72 -0.39
C ARG A 85 14.27 -4.07 -1.45
N PRO A 86 14.82 -3.59 -2.58
CA PRO A 86 14.03 -2.93 -3.62
C PRO A 86 13.13 -3.87 -4.43
N SER A 87 13.39 -5.19 -4.40
CA SER A 87 12.65 -6.19 -5.17
C SER A 87 12.76 -7.60 -4.57
N PHE A 88 11.90 -8.51 -5.03
CA PHE A 88 11.84 -9.91 -4.57
C PHE A 88 11.31 -10.86 -5.64
N ARG A 89 11.48 -12.18 -5.46
CA ARG A 89 10.83 -13.23 -6.26
C ARG A 89 9.54 -13.71 -5.60
N LYS A 90 8.51 -14.03 -6.38
CA LYS A 90 7.23 -14.57 -5.87
C LYS A 90 7.42 -15.78 -4.93
N THR A 91 8.41 -16.63 -5.21
CA THR A 91 8.73 -17.81 -4.39
C THR A 91 9.19 -17.45 -2.97
N GLU A 92 9.84 -16.30 -2.78
CA GLU A 92 10.27 -15.83 -1.45
C GLU A 92 9.06 -15.48 -0.57
N VAL A 93 8.05 -14.81 -1.14
CA VAL A 93 6.79 -14.52 -0.42
C VAL A 93 6.07 -15.80 -0.04
N ALA A 94 6.01 -16.78 -0.97
CA ALA A 94 5.38 -18.07 -0.72
C ALA A 94 6.09 -18.85 0.40
N ALA A 95 7.42 -18.82 0.44
CA ALA A 95 8.22 -19.46 1.49
C ALA A 95 7.97 -18.82 2.86
N LEU A 96 8.09 -17.49 2.96
CA LEU A 96 7.85 -16.76 4.21
C LEU A 96 6.40 -16.90 4.70
N ALA A 97 5.43 -16.91 3.80
CA ALA A 97 4.03 -17.14 4.17
C ALA A 97 3.81 -18.52 4.77
N LYS A 98 4.45 -19.56 4.22
CA LYS A 98 4.41 -20.92 4.80
C LYS A 98 5.11 -20.99 6.15
N GLU A 99 6.29 -20.38 6.28
CA GLU A 99 7.04 -20.31 7.54
C GLU A 99 6.24 -19.61 8.65
N GLN A 100 5.47 -18.57 8.30
CA GLN A 100 4.61 -17.83 9.23
C GLN A 100 3.22 -18.46 9.42
N GLY A 101 2.97 -19.66 8.86
CA GLY A 101 1.67 -20.35 8.99
C GLY A 101 0.52 -19.65 8.27
N VAL A 102 0.79 -18.73 7.35
CA VAL A 102 -0.23 -18.03 6.56
C VAL A 102 -0.75 -18.99 5.49
N GLN A 103 -2.04 -19.31 5.56
CA GLN A 103 -2.71 -20.10 4.52
C GLN A 103 -3.07 -19.21 3.34
N PHE A 104 -2.77 -19.66 2.12
CA PHE A 104 -3.08 -18.93 0.90
C PHE A 104 -3.27 -19.87 -0.30
N THR A 105 -3.99 -19.39 -1.31
CA THR A 105 -4.03 -20.00 -2.65
C THR A 105 -3.05 -19.26 -3.58
N ASP A 106 -2.61 -19.91 -4.66
CA ASP A 106 -1.74 -19.23 -5.64
C ASP A 106 -2.41 -18.00 -6.26
N GLY A 107 -3.73 -18.05 -6.43
CA GLY A 107 -4.54 -16.92 -6.89
C GLY A 107 -4.49 -15.74 -5.93
N LEU A 108 -4.63 -15.99 -4.61
CA LEU A 108 -4.57 -14.95 -3.59
C LEU A 108 -3.15 -14.35 -3.48
N LEU A 109 -2.12 -15.19 -3.49
CA LEU A 109 -0.73 -14.75 -3.52
C LEU A 109 -0.44 -13.85 -4.72
N SER A 110 -0.84 -14.31 -5.91
CA SER A 110 -0.66 -13.56 -7.16
C SER A 110 -1.41 -12.23 -7.12
N LYS A 111 -2.63 -12.21 -6.56
CA LYS A 111 -3.43 -11.00 -6.39
C LYS A 111 -2.74 -10.02 -5.45
N ALA A 112 -2.32 -10.46 -4.26
CA ALA A 112 -1.64 -9.59 -3.28
C ALA A 112 -0.37 -8.96 -3.87
N ILE A 113 0.43 -9.74 -4.60
CA ILE A 113 1.62 -9.24 -5.30
C ILE A 113 1.22 -8.24 -6.39
N LYS A 114 0.30 -8.59 -7.28
CA LYS A 114 -0.13 -7.72 -8.40
C LYS A 114 -0.83 -6.45 -7.93
N ASP A 115 -1.47 -6.45 -6.78
CA ASP A 115 -2.09 -5.26 -6.20
C ASP A 115 -1.01 -4.23 -5.86
N LEU A 116 0.08 -4.66 -5.22
CA LEU A 116 1.12 -3.77 -4.70
C LEU A 116 2.31 -3.56 -5.65
N CYS A 117 2.61 -4.53 -6.49
CA CYS A 117 3.88 -4.63 -7.22
C CYS A 117 3.70 -4.65 -8.73
N VAL A 118 4.78 -4.33 -9.43
CA VAL A 118 4.93 -4.47 -10.88
C VAL A 118 6.03 -5.50 -11.18
N SER A 119 5.83 -6.29 -12.24
CA SER A 119 6.83 -7.26 -12.68
C SER A 119 7.98 -6.56 -13.41
N ARG A 120 9.22 -6.98 -13.12
CA ARG A 120 10.46 -6.62 -13.79
C ARG A 120 11.21 -7.91 -14.13
N GLY A 121 10.65 -8.68 -15.08
CA GLY A 121 11.16 -10.00 -15.43
C GLY A 121 10.78 -11.04 -14.37
N SER A 122 11.77 -11.65 -13.72
CA SER A 122 11.55 -12.63 -12.63
C SER A 122 11.38 -11.99 -11.25
N LEU A 123 11.60 -10.67 -11.16
CA LEU A 123 11.52 -9.90 -9.92
C LEU A 123 10.25 -9.05 -9.89
N TRP A 124 9.78 -8.79 -8.68
CA TRP A 124 8.67 -7.90 -8.37
C TRP A 124 9.19 -6.74 -7.54
N ALA A 125 8.77 -5.53 -7.90
CA ALA A 125 9.09 -4.29 -7.18
C ALA A 125 7.81 -3.52 -6.89
N LEU A 126 7.83 -2.68 -5.86
CA LEU A 126 6.69 -1.84 -5.49
C LEU A 126 6.24 -0.97 -6.69
N LYS A 127 4.92 -0.78 -6.85
CA LYS A 127 4.39 0.09 -7.91
C LYS A 127 4.79 1.55 -7.71
N GLY A 128 4.93 2.23 -8.85
CA GLY A 128 5.11 3.68 -8.96
C GLY A 128 6.54 4.13 -9.18
#